data_AF-A0A3D5UA48-F1
#
_entry.id   AF-A0A3D5UA48-F1
#
_cell.length_a   1.000
_cell.length_b   1.000
_cell.length_c   1.000
_cell.angle_alpha   90.00
_cell.angle_beta   90.00
_cell.angle_gamma   90.00
#
_symmetry.space_group_name_H-M   'P 1'
#
loop_
_entity.id
_entity.type
_entity.pdbx_description
1 polymer ?
#
loop_
_entity_poly.entity_id
_entity_poly.type
_entity_poly.pdbx_seq_one_letter_code
_entity_poly.pdbx_strand_id
1 'polypeptide(L)'
;MIANLILLLTAALWGFAFVAQSKGSQSLDAFSYNAIRFALGALFVRGALYKGFRKPDPFVWQPGLVLFIAASLQQVGIYYTTAGAAGFITGLYVIFVPIIGLMRKQSISKTVLLAILLA
;
A
#
# COMPACT_ATOMS: atom_id res chain seq x y z
N MET A 1 -16.15 -8.32 -17.11
CA MET A 1 -15.36 -7.28 -17.81
C MET A 1 -15.11 -6.05 -16.93
N ILE A 2 -16.15 -5.43 -16.35
CA ILE A 2 -16.02 -4.23 -15.48
C ILE A 2 -15.04 -4.44 -14.31
N ALA A 3 -15.09 -5.58 -13.62
CA ALA A 3 -14.17 -5.90 -12.52
C ALA A 3 -12.69 -5.86 -12.95
N ASN A 4 -12.35 -6.44 -14.11
CA ASN A 4 -10.97 -6.43 -14.62
C ASN A 4 -10.51 -5.01 -14.98
N LEU A 5 -11.42 -4.18 -15.52
CA LEU A 5 -11.12 -2.79 -15.82
C LEU A 5 -10.86 -1.98 -14.54
N ILE A 6 -11.65 -2.20 -13.49
CA ILE A 6 -11.44 -1.57 -12.18
C ILE A 6 -10.10 -2.00 -11.57
N LEU A 7 -9.73 -3.28 -11.67
CA LEU A 7 -8.44 -3.78 -11.18
C LEU A 7 -7.26 -3.16 -11.96
N LEU A 8 -7.38 -3.04 -13.28
CA LEU A 8 -6.37 -2.38 -14.11
C LEU A 8 -6.21 -0.90 -13.75
N LEU A 9 -7.33 -0.18 -13.59
CA LEU A 9 -7.32 1.22 -13.15
C LEU A 9 -6.70 1.37 -11.75
N THR A 10 -7.04 0.47 -10.83
CA THR A 10 -6.47 0.48 -9.47
C THR A 10 -4.96 0.27 -9.50
N ALA A 11 -4.48 -0.69 -10.30
CA ALA A 11 -3.05 -0.94 -10.46
C ALA A 11 -2.33 0.26 -11.10
N ALA A 12 -2.93 0.89 -12.11
CA ALA A 12 -2.40 2.09 -12.73
C ALA A 12 -2.29 3.25 -11.74
N LEU A 13 -3.36 3.56 -11.01
CA LEU A 13 -3.38 4.61 -9.99
C LEU A 13 -2.35 4.36 -8.89
N TRP A 14 -2.22 3.11 -8.44
CA TRP A 14 -1.21 2.73 -7.45
C TRP A 14 0.22 2.94 -7.97
N GLY A 15 0.51 2.54 -9.21
CA GLY A 15 1.82 2.75 -9.83
C GLY A 15 2.17 4.24 -10.01
N PHE A 16 1.24 5.05 -10.54
CA PHE A 16 1.44 6.49 -10.71
C PHE A 16 1.67 7.23 -9.39
N ALA A 17 1.09 6.74 -8.28
CA ALA A 17 1.30 7.33 -6.97
C ALA A 17 2.78 7.31 -6.54
N PHE A 18 3.61 6.36 -7.00
CA PHE A 18 5.05 6.37 -6.70
C PHE A 18 5.79 7.53 -7.37
N VAL A 19 5.37 7.94 -8.56
CA VAL A 19 5.95 9.11 -9.23
C VAL A 19 5.64 10.38 -8.43
N ALA A 20 4.40 10.50 -7.95
CA ALA A 20 4.00 11.61 -7.08
C ALA A 20 4.74 11.58 -5.73
N GLN A 21 4.93 10.40 -5.12
CA GLN A 21 5.69 10.22 -3.87
C GLN A 21 7.17 10.58 -4.03
N SER A 22 7.80 10.15 -5.12
CA SER A 22 9.22 10.43 -5.42
C SER A 22 9.47 11.89 -5.75
N LYS A 23 8.53 12.58 -6.42
CA LYS A 23 8.61 14.04 -6.59
C LYS A 23 8.33 14.76 -5.27
N GLY A 24 7.36 14.31 -4.48
CA GLY A 24 7.01 14.91 -3.19
C GLY A 24 8.13 14.82 -2.15
N SER A 25 8.92 13.75 -2.17
CA SER A 25 10.05 13.57 -1.25
C SER A 25 11.21 14.55 -1.47
N GLN A 26 11.22 15.28 -2.59
CA GLN A 26 12.20 16.35 -2.85
C GLN A 26 11.87 17.64 -2.10
N SER A 27 10.59 17.83 -1.74
CA SER A 27 10.10 19.06 -1.11
C SER A 27 9.65 18.86 0.34
N LEU A 28 9.34 17.62 0.73
CA LEU A 28 8.83 17.25 2.04
C LEU A 28 9.65 16.10 2.61
N ASP A 29 9.91 16.16 3.92
CA ASP A 29 10.44 15.01 4.63
C ASP A 29 9.43 13.85 4.66
N ALA A 30 9.93 12.64 4.97
CA ALA A 30 9.13 11.43 4.91
C ALA A 30 7.92 11.44 5.85
N PHE A 31 8.05 12.04 7.04
CA PHE A 31 6.97 12.06 8.02
C PHE A 31 5.91 13.09 7.65
N SER A 32 6.31 14.29 7.23
CA SER A 32 5.38 15.33 6.75
C SER A 32 4.61 14.87 5.53
N TYR A 33 5.28 14.22 4.56
CA TYR A 33 4.62 13.66 3.39
C TYR A 33 3.55 12.64 3.79
N ASN A 34 3.90 11.69 4.67
CA ASN A 34 2.95 10.68 5.15
C ASN A 34 1.81 11.30 5.95
N ALA A 35 2.07 12.28 6.81
CA ALA A 35 1.04 12.97 7.59
C ALA A 35 0.00 13.62 6.67
N ILE A 36 0.44 14.38 5.66
CA ILE A 36 -0.44 15.02 4.68
C ILE A 36 -1.22 13.95 3.89
N ARG A 37 -0.54 12.91 3.40
CA ARG A 37 -1.15 11.82 2.63
C ARG A 37 -2.25 11.11 3.41
N PHE A 38 -1.98 10.71 4.66
CA PHE A 38 -2.95 10.01 5.49
C PHE A 38 -4.08 10.94 5.95
N ALA A 39 -3.80 12.22 6.23
CA ALA A 39 -4.84 13.20 6.56
C ALA A 39 -5.81 13.43 5.39
N LEU A 40 -5.29 13.64 4.17
CA LEU A 40 -6.10 13.77 2.97
C LEU A 40 -6.91 12.50 2.70
N GLY A 41 -6.28 11.33 2.84
CA GLY A 41 -6.96 10.03 2.70
C GLY A 41 -8.09 9.86 3.72
N ALA A 42 -7.85 10.21 4.99
CA ALA A 42 -8.84 10.11 6.04
C ALA A 42 -10.03 11.06 5.80
N LEU A 43 -9.77 12.31 5.42
CA LEU A 43 -10.81 13.29 5.08
C LEU A 43 -11.63 12.83 3.87
N PHE A 44 -10.96 12.36 2.83
CA PHE A 44 -11.62 11.85 1.63
C PHE A 44 -12.52 10.66 1.93
N VAL A 45 -12.00 9.65 2.64
CA VAL A 45 -12.79 8.46 3.02
C VAL A 45 -13.95 8.84 3.94
N ARG A 46 -13.73 9.74 4.90
CA ARG A 46 -14.79 10.23 5.78
C ARG A 46 -15.89 10.96 5.00
N GLY A 47 -15.54 11.78 4.02
CA GLY A 47 -16.49 12.46 3.15
C GLY A 47 -17.25 11.48 2.24
N ALA A 48 -16.53 10.60 1.55
CA ALA A 48 -17.10 9.62 0.64
C ALA A 48 -18.06 8.63 1.34
N LEU A 49 -17.74 8.25 2.59
CA LEU A 49 -18.52 7.30 3.38
C LEU A 49 -19.32 7.98 4.50
N TYR A 50 -19.69 9.26 4.36
CA TYR A 50 -20.31 10.04 5.44
C TYR A 50 -21.53 9.38 6.10
N LYS A 51 -22.36 8.64 5.34
CA LYS A 51 -23.52 7.88 5.84
C LYS A 51 -23.20 6.47 6.33
N GLY A 52 -22.09 5.88 5.87
CA GLY A 52 -21.70 4.50 6.13
C GLY A 52 -20.54 4.35 7.10
N PHE A 53 -20.12 5.44 7.75
CA PHE A 53 -18.94 5.44 8.60
C PHE A 53 -19.21 4.63 9.88
N ARG A 54 -18.52 3.50 10.02
CA ARG A 54 -18.60 2.68 11.23
C ARG A 54 -17.77 3.31 12.34
N LYS A 55 -18.20 3.14 13.59
CA LYS A 55 -17.37 3.50 14.75
C LYS A 55 -16.08 2.67 14.70
N PRO A 56 -14.91 3.29 14.91
CA PRO A 56 -13.65 2.55 14.91
C PRO A 56 -13.63 1.54 16.07
N ASP A 57 -13.10 0.35 15.79
CA ASP A 57 -12.84 -0.65 16.81
C ASP A 57 -11.76 -0.12 17.78
N PRO A 58 -11.90 -0.30 19.11
CA PRO A 58 -10.88 0.10 20.08
C PRO A 58 -9.49 -0.51 19.82
N PHE A 59 -9.38 -1.61 19.08
CA PHE A 59 -8.10 -2.26 18.74
C PHE A 59 -7.49 -1.81 17.39
N VAL A 60 -8.06 -0.81 16.71
CA VAL A 60 -7.54 -0.29 15.43
C VAL A 60 -6.12 0.31 15.53
N TRP A 61 -5.63 0.64 16.72
CA TRP A 61 -4.31 1.23 16.90
C TRP A 61 -3.16 0.28 16.54
N GLN A 62 -3.34 -1.04 16.67
CA GLN A 62 -2.29 -2.02 16.36
C GLN A 62 -1.95 -2.05 14.85
N PRO A 63 -2.91 -2.26 13.93
CA PRO A 63 -2.63 -2.14 12.50
C PRO A 63 -2.26 -0.71 12.11
N GLY A 64 -2.75 0.31 12.81
CA GLY A 64 -2.35 1.70 12.61
C GLY A 64 -0.86 1.94 12.87
N LEU A 65 -0.32 1.38 13.97
CA LEU A 65 1.10 1.48 14.31
C LEU A 65 1.97 0.73 13.30
N VAL A 66 1.58 -0.50 12.91
CA VAL A 66 2.28 -1.27 11.88
C VAL A 66 2.29 -0.50 10.55
N LEU A 67 1.16 0.08 10.16
CA LEU A 67 1.04 0.88 8.94
C LEU A 67 1.91 2.14 9.01
N PHE A 68 1.95 2.82 10.16
CA PHE A 68 2.80 4.00 10.34
C PHE A 68 4.28 3.66 10.16
N ILE A 69 4.77 2.60 10.80
CA ILE A 69 6.15 2.14 10.67
C ILE A 69 6.45 1.75 9.23
N ALA A 70 5.60 0.92 8.61
CA ALA A 70 5.78 0.46 7.24
C ALA A 70 5.79 1.62 6.23
N ALA A 71 4.83 2.55 6.33
CA ALA A 71 4.74 3.70 5.43
C ALA A 71 5.90 4.67 5.62
N SER A 72 6.40 4.83 6.85
CA SER A 72 7.55 5.69 7.12
C SER A 72 8.83 5.11 6.53
N LEU A 73 9.09 3.81 6.76
CA LEU A 73 10.23 3.11 6.16
C LEU A 73 10.17 3.12 4.63
N GLN A 74 8.98 2.92 4.05
CA GLN A 74 8.78 2.98 2.61
C GLN A 74 9.05 4.38 2.06
N GLN A 75 8.51 5.43 2.69
CA GLN A 75 8.69 6.80 2.23
C GLN A 75 10.15 7.27 2.36
N VAL A 76 10.85 6.84 3.41
CA VAL A 76 12.30 7.03 3.53
C VAL A 76 13.04 6.27 2.42
N GLY A 77 12.64 5.04 2.12
CA GLY A 77 13.21 4.28 1.00
C GLY A 77 13.07 5.00 -0.35
N ILE A 78 11.91 5.62 -0.59
CA ILE A 78 11.62 6.42 -1.80
C ILE A 78 12.54 7.64 -1.91
N TYR A 79 13.02 8.20 -0.80
CA TYR A 79 13.98 9.31 -0.83
C TYR A 79 15.31 8.91 -1.49
N TYR A 80 15.75 7.67 -1.29
CA TYR A 80 17.05 7.17 -1.75
C TYR A 80 17.01 6.44 -3.10
N THR A 81 15.82 6.28 -3.70
CA THR A 81 15.67 5.47 -4.90
C THR A 81 14.71 6.10 -5.92
N THR A 82 14.66 5.55 -7.12
CA THR A 82 13.75 6.04 -8.16
C THR A 82 12.33 5.52 -7.94
N ALA A 83 11.32 6.22 -8.46
CA ALA A 83 9.93 5.77 -8.40
C ALA A 83 9.74 4.34 -8.94
N GLY A 84 10.47 3.98 -10.01
CA GLY A 84 10.43 2.64 -10.59
C GLY A 84 11.02 1.57 -9.66
N ALA A 85 12.19 1.84 -9.08
CA ALA A 85 12.82 0.91 -8.14
C ALA A 85 12.02 0.78 -6.83
N ALA A 86 11.49 1.88 -6.28
CA ALA A 86 10.63 1.85 -5.10
C ALA A 86 9.34 1.06 -5.34
N GLY A 87 8.69 1.28 -6.49
CA GLY A 87 7.49 0.56 -6.90
C GLY A 87 7.77 -0.93 -7.09
N PHE A 88 8.90 -1.29 -7.71
CA PHE A 88 9.34 -2.67 -7.88
C PHE A 88 9.59 -3.36 -6.53
N ILE A 89 10.40 -2.75 -5.65
CA ILE A 89 10.70 -3.29 -4.31
C ILE A 89 9.41 -3.47 -3.50
N THR A 90 8.51 -2.49 -3.55
CA THR A 90 7.21 -2.63 -2.89
C THR A 90 6.41 -3.78 -3.48
N GLY A 91 6.36 -3.90 -4.81
CA GLY A 91 5.65 -4.96 -5.52
C GLY A 91 6.09 -6.39 -5.16
N LEU A 92 7.31 -6.58 -4.65
CA LEU A 92 7.78 -7.87 -4.14
C LEU A 92 6.91 -8.44 -3.00
N TYR A 93 6.04 -7.64 -2.37
CA TYR A 93 5.04 -8.17 -1.42
C TYR A 93 4.16 -9.26 -2.06
N VAL A 94 4.00 -9.29 -3.39
CA VAL A 94 3.25 -10.34 -4.10
C VAL A 94 3.81 -11.73 -3.81
N ILE A 95 5.11 -11.83 -3.53
CA ILE A 95 5.79 -13.06 -3.11
C ILE A 95 5.65 -13.27 -1.60
N PHE A 96 5.86 -12.22 -0.79
CA PHE A 96 5.89 -12.34 0.67
C PHE A 96 4.51 -12.62 1.29
N VAL A 97 3.44 -11.98 0.78
CA VAL A 97 2.07 -12.13 1.30
C VAL A 97 1.61 -13.60 1.33
N PRO A 98 1.68 -14.38 0.23
CA PRO A 98 1.32 -15.79 0.27
C PRO A 98 2.24 -16.60 1.20
N ILE A 99 3.55 -16.35 1.20
CA ILE A 99 4.49 -17.07 2.09
C ILE A 99 4.11 -16.88 3.57
N ILE A 100 3.81 -15.65 3.98
CA ILE A 100 3.34 -15.35 5.34
C ILE A 100 1.97 -16.01 5.60
N GLY A 101 1.11 -16.10 4.57
CA GLY A 101 -0.15 -16.85 4.62
C GLY A 101 0.02 -18.33 4.97
N LEU A 102 1.07 -19.00 4.45
CA LEU A 102 1.40 -20.39 4.81
C LEU A 102 1.69 -20.54 6.30
N MET A 103 2.41 -19.58 6.89
CA MET A 103 2.71 -19.58 8.33
C MET A 103 1.43 -19.49 9.18
N ARG A 104 0.37 -18.88 8.63
CA ARG A 104 -0.97 -18.83 9.24
C ARG A 104 -1.86 -20.03 8.89
N LYS A 105 -1.29 -21.10 8.35
CA LYS A 105 -1.98 -22.33 7.88
C LYS A 105 -3.01 -22.09 6.78
N GLN A 106 -2.86 -21.03 5.98
CA GLN A 106 -3.71 -20.83 4.80
C GLN A 106 -3.26 -21.77 3.68
N SER A 107 -4.21 -22.44 3.03
CA SER A 107 -3.91 -23.31 1.89
C SER A 107 -3.62 -22.46 0.64
N ILE A 108 -2.50 -22.77 -0.04
CA ILE A 108 -2.09 -22.07 -1.26
C ILE A 108 -2.31 -22.98 -2.46
N SER A 109 -2.96 -22.44 -3.49
CA SER A 109 -3.16 -23.17 -4.74
C SER A 109 -1.84 -23.33 -5.50
N LYS A 110 -1.72 -24.42 -6.27
CA LYS A 110 -0.54 -24.66 -7.12
C LYS A 110 -0.30 -23.53 -8.12
N THR A 111 -1.36 -22.84 -8.54
CA THR A 111 -1.29 -21.65 -9.41
C THR A 111 -0.59 -20.48 -8.74
N VAL A 112 -0.87 -20.22 -7.46
CA VAL A 112 -0.19 -19.15 -6.70
C VAL A 112 1.28 -19.51 -6.47
N LEU A 113 1.59 -20.78 -6.22
CA LEU A 113 2.98 -21.23 -6.11
C LEU A 113 3.76 -21.01 -7.41
N LEU A 114 3.14 -21.31 -8.56
CA LEU A 114 3.74 -21.07 -9.88
C LEU A 114 3.88 -19.57 -10.17
N ALA A 115 2.92 -18.75 -9.75
CA ALA A 115 3.01 -17.29 -9.85
C ALA A 115 4.17 -16.72 -9.02
N ILE A 116 4.41 -17.26 -7.81
CA ILE A 116 5.56 -16.86 -6.97
C ILE A 116 6.90 -17.18 -7.65
N LEU A 117 7.00 -18.32 -8.35
CA LEU A 117 8.22 -18.70 -9.05
C LEU A 117 8.49 -17.88 -10.32
N LEU A 118 7.44 -17.32 -10.93
CA LEU A 118 7.53 -16.52 -12.16
C LEU A 118 7.66 -15.01 -11.91
N ALA A 119 7.27 -14.54 -10.72
CA ALA A 119 7.33 -13.14 -10.31
C ALA A 119 8.76 -12.70 -9.97
#